data_AF-A0AAD2HBE0-F1
#
_entry.id   AF-A0AAD2HBE0-F1
#
_cell.length_a   1.000
_cell.length_b   1.000
_cell.length_c   1.000
_cell.angle_alpha   90.00
_cell.angle_beta   90.00
_cell.angle_gamma   90.00
#
_symmetry.space_group_name_H-M   'P 1'
#
loop_
_entity.id
_entity.type
_entity.pdbx_description
1 polymer ?
#
loop_
_entity_poly.entity_id
_entity_poly.type
_entity_poly.pdbx_seq_one_letter_code
_entity_poly.pdbx_strand_id
1 'polypeptide(L)'
;MHNQYKPVPDPEYLCPFIDKYWNQRKSDKFILEALKKHHIDLSKYGLEIQTFRRIREKLGYIRARKQGHTVESIAEPVAKLRVIYPKAGGREMGNLLFHEENIVVARDTIMKYFRIYEPDLVRERRRGHFKRKAFWSAGANDIWAVDQHDKWKYKFGLALHTGIDPFLGLIHWIRIWWNNSNPRLILSYYLNVIEDLGIMPLVTQSDPGPENVGIANGHTQMRHYQDASLVGTSQHRWMREKKNVMPEIAWSQLRRRFTPGFENILEVGVFEGWYDPGVLIEALVFRWVFIPWLQAELDFYRNRVNNTTKRHDRNKILPSGVPIDMFEHPEDYGILDFKIKADPEGVRKVRNIYASPQHEIFQLVPPDFEVIISDLYTEIGSPAVDRNSCWEVYLQLIAKFKALDKLHSVDQTVDDRWGYALSHAAEEYRDEIAPLPNLKELHGGDGIIGQNVYMGGVNNGDGLGPEHHARLNAILDEIEPNFGPDESQAVGPDLYAWFSDEEDSRENDW
;
A
#
# COMPACT_ATOMS: atom_id res chain seq x y z
N MET A 1 -31.38 28.17 38.79
CA MET A 1 -31.19 27.65 37.41
C MET A 1 -29.78 27.99 36.97
N HIS A 2 -28.85 27.04 36.98
CA HIS A 2 -27.52 27.23 36.41
C HIS A 2 -27.55 26.74 34.96
N ASN A 3 -27.21 27.63 34.04
CA ASN A 3 -27.19 27.42 32.60
C ASN A 3 -26.15 26.33 32.27
N GLN A 4 -26.57 25.07 32.13
CA GLN A 4 -25.72 23.90 31.90
C GLN A 4 -25.25 23.78 30.43
N TYR A 5 -24.78 24.87 29.84
CA TYR A 5 -24.07 24.77 28.55
C TYR A 5 -22.62 24.40 28.85
N LYS A 6 -22.29 23.12 28.65
CA LYS A 6 -20.90 22.65 28.70
C LYS A 6 -20.07 23.47 27.71
N PRO A 7 -18.85 23.89 28.08
CA PRO A 7 -17.98 24.63 27.18
C PRO A 7 -17.69 23.82 25.92
N VAL A 8 -17.42 24.52 24.82
CA VAL A 8 -16.99 23.91 23.56
C VAL A 8 -15.50 23.59 23.67
N PRO A 9 -15.02 22.41 23.23
CA PRO A 9 -13.59 22.12 23.21
C PRO A 9 -12.83 23.14 22.35
N ASP A 10 -11.56 23.35 22.67
CA ASP A 10 -10.70 24.24 21.90
C ASP A 10 -10.61 23.78 20.43
N PRO A 11 -10.93 24.65 19.45
CA PRO A 11 -10.74 24.36 18.03
C PRO A 11 -9.35 23.86 17.66
N GLU A 12 -8.29 24.35 18.30
CA GLU A 12 -6.92 23.90 18.02
C GLU A 12 -6.69 22.46 18.46
N TYR A 13 -7.24 22.08 19.63
CA TYR A 13 -7.24 20.70 20.10
C TYR A 13 -8.02 19.76 19.18
N LEU A 14 -9.15 20.21 18.63
CA LEU A 14 -9.97 19.39 17.72
C LEU A 14 -9.37 19.27 16.32
N CYS A 15 -8.50 20.21 15.91
CA CYS A 15 -7.96 20.32 14.57
C CYS A 15 -7.40 19.00 14.01
N PRO A 16 -6.45 18.29 14.66
CA PRO A 16 -5.89 17.05 14.12
C PRO A 16 -6.93 15.93 13.92
N PHE A 17 -7.94 15.85 14.79
CA PHE A 17 -9.00 14.85 14.68
C PHE A 17 -10.01 15.21 13.59
N ILE A 18 -10.34 16.50 13.45
CA ILE A 18 -11.17 16.99 12.35
C ILE A 18 -10.47 16.75 11.03
N ASP A 19 -9.17 17.06 10.93
CA ASP A 19 -8.34 16.83 9.76
C ASP A 19 -8.36 15.35 9.34
N LYS A 20 -8.14 14.45 10.29
CA LYS A 20 -8.21 12.99 10.07
C LYS A 20 -9.53 12.57 9.42
N TYR A 21 -10.67 12.84 10.07
CA TYR A 21 -11.96 12.39 9.53
C TYR A 21 -12.39 13.18 8.28
N TRP A 22 -11.89 14.40 8.12
CA TRP A 22 -12.06 15.19 6.90
C TRP A 22 -11.33 14.55 5.73
N ASN A 23 -10.08 14.13 5.91
CA ASN A 23 -9.26 13.46 4.90
C ASN A 23 -9.87 12.12 4.47
N GLN A 24 -10.62 11.46 5.35
CA GLN A 24 -11.43 10.28 5.02
C GLN A 24 -12.76 10.59 4.30
N ARG A 25 -13.01 11.87 4.02
CA ARG A 25 -14.22 12.41 3.39
C ARG A 25 -15.52 12.05 4.13
N LYS A 26 -15.46 11.88 5.46
CA LYS A 26 -16.63 11.56 6.29
C LYS A 26 -17.64 12.70 6.30
N SER A 27 -18.91 12.38 6.52
CA SER A 27 -19.98 13.38 6.65
C SER A 27 -19.85 14.15 7.97
N ASP A 28 -20.34 15.39 8.02
CA ASP A 28 -20.29 16.20 9.26
C ASP A 28 -20.93 15.49 10.46
N LYS A 29 -22.02 14.74 10.22
CA LYS A 29 -22.68 13.94 11.27
C LYS A 29 -21.74 12.86 11.79
N PHE A 30 -21.08 12.13 10.88
CA PHE A 30 -20.13 11.09 11.27
C PHE A 30 -18.95 11.68 12.05
N ILE A 31 -18.33 12.76 11.55
CA ILE A 31 -17.20 13.41 12.23
C ILE A 31 -17.60 13.83 13.64
N LEU A 32 -18.77 14.46 13.79
CA LEU A 32 -19.26 14.88 15.10
C LEU A 32 -19.41 13.70 16.07
N GLU A 33 -20.03 12.60 15.63
CA GLU A 33 -20.21 11.42 16.47
C GLU A 33 -18.86 10.76 16.83
N ALA A 34 -17.93 10.69 15.88
CA ALA A 34 -16.58 10.16 16.13
C ALA A 34 -15.78 11.03 17.11
N LEU A 35 -15.85 12.36 16.99
CA LEU A 35 -15.25 13.29 17.94
C LEU A 35 -15.83 13.10 19.34
N LYS A 36 -17.16 13.01 19.46
CA LYS A 36 -17.83 12.79 20.74
C LYS A 36 -17.47 11.46 21.38
N LYS A 37 -17.30 10.42 20.56
CA LYS A 37 -17.03 9.07 21.05
C LYS A 37 -15.58 8.89 21.48
N HIS A 38 -14.63 9.40 20.68
CA HIS A 38 -13.22 9.01 20.79
C HIS A 38 -12.30 10.14 21.26
N HIS A 39 -12.70 11.42 21.13
CA HIS A 39 -11.78 12.56 21.27
C HIS A 39 -12.29 13.66 22.20
N ILE A 40 -13.51 13.56 22.73
CA ILE A 40 -14.11 14.58 23.60
C ILE A 40 -14.59 13.91 24.88
N ASP A 41 -14.09 14.41 26.01
CA ASP A 41 -14.69 14.11 27.30
C ASP A 41 -16.06 14.81 27.41
N LEU A 42 -17.12 14.05 27.12
CA LEU A 42 -18.49 14.52 27.17
C LEU A 42 -18.94 14.89 28.58
N SER A 43 -18.22 14.53 29.64
CA SER A 43 -18.52 15.00 30.99
C SER A 43 -18.20 16.49 31.14
N LYS A 44 -17.13 16.95 30.48
CA LYS A 44 -16.57 18.30 30.57
C LYS A 44 -17.01 19.22 29.43
N TYR A 45 -17.14 18.72 28.21
CA TYR A 45 -17.36 19.52 27.02
C TYR A 45 -18.64 19.14 26.26
N GLY A 46 -19.20 20.10 25.52
CA GLY A 46 -20.34 19.91 24.63
C GLY A 46 -20.01 20.34 23.21
N LEU A 47 -20.44 19.54 22.23
CA LEU A 47 -20.28 19.89 20.81
C LEU A 47 -21.54 19.54 20.03
N GLU A 48 -22.21 20.56 19.49
CA GLU A 48 -23.39 20.42 18.63
C GLU A 48 -23.02 20.58 17.15
N ILE A 49 -23.87 20.06 16.26
CA ILE A 49 -23.60 20.02 14.81
C ILE A 49 -23.36 21.41 14.19
N GLN A 50 -24.08 22.45 14.64
CA GLN A 50 -23.90 23.80 14.10
C GLN A 50 -22.59 24.42 14.57
N THR A 51 -22.25 24.23 15.85
CA THR A 51 -20.97 24.68 16.41
C THR A 51 -19.80 23.97 15.74
N PHE A 52 -19.90 22.65 15.55
CA PHE A 52 -18.92 21.86 14.80
C PHE A 52 -18.75 22.38 13.36
N ARG A 53 -19.84 22.63 12.63
CA ARG A 53 -19.77 23.18 11.26
C ARG A 53 -19.02 24.51 11.23
N ARG A 54 -19.28 25.40 12.20
CA ARG A 54 -18.59 26.69 12.32
C ARG A 54 -17.10 26.52 12.61
N ILE A 55 -16.72 25.62 13.52
CA ILE A 55 -15.31 25.30 13.83
C ILE A 55 -14.62 24.75 12.58
N ARG A 56 -15.19 23.72 11.96
CA ARG A 56 -14.69 23.10 10.73
C ARG A 56 -14.42 24.14 9.62
N GLU A 57 -15.37 25.05 9.40
CA GLU A 57 -15.21 26.11 8.40
C GLU A 57 -14.16 27.15 8.78
N LYS A 58 -14.04 27.50 10.06
CA LYS A 58 -12.98 28.39 10.56
C LYS A 58 -11.58 27.79 10.34
N LEU A 59 -11.47 26.46 10.39
CA LEU A 59 -10.24 25.70 10.11
C LEU A 59 -9.98 25.51 8.60
N GLY A 60 -10.79 26.07 7.70
CA GLY A 60 -10.56 26.00 6.25
C GLY A 60 -11.13 24.75 5.56
N TYR A 61 -11.71 23.82 6.32
CA TYR A 61 -12.41 22.69 5.74
C TYR A 61 -13.77 23.15 5.21
N ILE A 62 -13.94 23.30 3.89
CA ILE A 62 -15.16 23.83 3.27
C ILE A 62 -15.79 22.75 2.36
N ARG A 63 -17.09 22.46 2.53
CA ARG A 63 -17.79 21.43 1.73
C ARG A 63 -18.13 21.93 0.33
N ALA A 64 -18.33 20.99 -0.61
CA ALA A 64 -18.64 21.24 -2.01
C ALA A 64 -19.73 22.29 -2.25
N ARG A 65 -20.84 22.24 -1.51
CA ARG A 65 -21.95 23.21 -1.68
C ARG A 65 -21.51 24.66 -1.44
N LYS A 66 -20.59 24.87 -0.50
CA LYS A 66 -20.08 26.21 -0.14
C LYS A 66 -18.88 26.61 -1.01
N GLN A 67 -18.06 25.65 -1.47
CA GLN A 67 -17.02 25.92 -2.48
C GLN A 67 -17.62 26.29 -3.83
N GLY A 68 -18.74 25.69 -4.22
CA GLY A 68 -19.50 26.10 -5.41
C GLY A 68 -18.84 25.81 -6.75
N HIS A 69 -17.85 24.91 -6.81
CA HIS A 69 -17.13 24.58 -8.04
C HIS A 69 -18.06 24.14 -9.19
N THR A 70 -17.87 24.75 -10.36
CA THR A 70 -18.53 24.43 -11.63
C THR A 70 -17.65 23.55 -12.51
N VAL A 71 -18.21 23.10 -13.65
CA VAL A 71 -17.49 22.29 -14.65
C VAL A 71 -16.25 23.01 -15.16
N GLU A 72 -16.36 24.32 -15.39
CA GLU A 72 -15.29 25.18 -15.89
C GLU A 72 -14.19 25.34 -14.83
N SER A 73 -14.57 25.57 -13.57
CA SER A 73 -13.61 25.78 -12.48
C SER A 73 -12.78 24.55 -12.12
N ILE A 74 -13.25 23.34 -12.47
CA ILE A 74 -12.51 22.09 -12.24
C ILE A 74 -11.76 21.63 -13.48
N ALA A 75 -11.89 22.29 -14.62
CA ALA A 75 -11.40 21.80 -15.89
C ALA A 75 -9.87 21.64 -15.91
N GLU A 76 -9.16 22.67 -15.46
CA GLU A 76 -7.69 22.67 -15.38
C GLU A 76 -7.17 21.67 -14.33
N PRO A 77 -7.67 21.65 -13.07
CA PRO A 77 -7.29 20.62 -12.10
C PRO A 77 -7.56 19.18 -12.58
N VAL A 78 -8.70 18.94 -13.23
CA VAL A 78 -9.02 17.62 -13.80
C VAL A 78 -8.08 17.27 -14.95
N ALA A 79 -7.77 18.21 -15.85
CA ALA A 79 -6.83 17.99 -16.95
C ALA A 79 -5.42 17.65 -16.42
N LYS A 80 -4.94 18.40 -15.42
CA LYS A 80 -3.67 18.12 -14.73
C LYS A 80 -3.65 16.71 -14.16
N LEU A 81 -4.66 16.35 -13.36
CA LEU A 81 -4.78 15.01 -12.77
C LEU A 81 -4.97 13.91 -13.82
N ARG A 82 -5.56 14.22 -14.98
CA ARG A 82 -5.80 13.26 -16.06
C ARG A 82 -4.50 12.82 -16.72
N VAL A 83 -3.49 13.69 -16.80
CA VAL A 83 -2.15 13.33 -17.29
C VAL A 83 -1.53 12.23 -16.42
N ILE A 84 -1.66 12.35 -15.09
CA ILE A 84 -1.10 11.38 -14.14
C ILE A 84 -2.01 10.14 -13.99
N TYR A 85 -3.32 10.35 -14.01
CA TYR A 85 -4.33 9.33 -13.75
C TYR A 85 -5.29 9.20 -14.94
N PRO A 86 -4.79 8.73 -16.11
CA PRO A 86 -5.55 8.72 -17.36
C PRO A 86 -6.85 7.92 -17.24
N LYS A 87 -6.82 6.84 -16.44
CA LYS A 87 -7.95 5.91 -16.27
C LYS A 87 -8.84 6.22 -15.05
N ALA A 88 -8.62 7.31 -14.31
CA ALA A 88 -9.40 7.65 -13.11
C ALA A 88 -10.90 7.85 -13.41
N GLY A 89 -11.77 7.13 -12.70
CA GLY A 89 -13.23 7.24 -12.84
C GLY A 89 -13.82 8.36 -12.01
N GLY A 90 -15.11 8.68 -12.16
CA GLY A 90 -15.69 9.89 -11.53
C GLY A 90 -15.54 9.93 -10.00
N ARG A 91 -15.70 8.77 -9.33
CA ARG A 91 -15.45 8.66 -7.88
C ARG A 91 -13.97 8.88 -7.53
N GLU A 92 -13.07 8.34 -8.35
CA GLU A 92 -11.64 8.41 -8.14
C GLU A 92 -11.10 9.79 -8.44
N MET A 93 -11.49 10.41 -9.55
CA MET A 93 -11.18 11.80 -9.87
C MET A 93 -11.67 12.75 -8.78
N GLY A 94 -12.86 12.51 -8.20
CA GLY A 94 -13.31 13.27 -7.05
C GLY A 94 -12.52 13.03 -5.75
N ASN A 95 -11.79 11.92 -5.62
CA ASN A 95 -10.83 11.72 -4.53
C ASN A 95 -9.49 12.38 -4.86
N LEU A 96 -9.03 12.31 -6.11
CA LEU A 96 -7.80 12.93 -6.57
C LEU A 96 -7.85 14.46 -6.42
N LEU A 97 -8.93 15.10 -6.89
CA LEU A 97 -9.17 16.52 -6.68
C LEU A 97 -9.15 16.91 -5.20
N PHE A 98 -9.69 16.04 -4.33
CA PHE A 98 -9.73 16.28 -2.90
C PHE A 98 -8.35 16.18 -2.25
N HIS A 99 -7.60 15.12 -2.54
CA HIS A 99 -6.33 14.83 -1.87
C HIS A 99 -5.12 15.56 -2.48
N GLU A 100 -5.12 15.83 -3.78
CA GLU A 100 -3.97 16.43 -4.48
C GLU A 100 -4.16 17.91 -4.80
N GLU A 101 -5.41 18.37 -4.96
CA GLU A 101 -5.71 19.76 -5.33
C GLU A 101 -6.53 20.50 -4.24
N ASN A 102 -6.84 19.87 -3.11
CA ASN A 102 -7.69 20.41 -2.03
C ASN A 102 -9.09 20.88 -2.49
N ILE A 103 -9.60 20.32 -3.60
CA ILE A 103 -10.88 20.66 -4.21
C ILE A 103 -11.96 19.66 -3.81
N VAL A 104 -13.03 20.14 -3.18
CA VAL A 104 -14.20 19.33 -2.81
C VAL A 104 -15.32 19.58 -3.82
N VAL A 105 -15.44 18.69 -4.81
CA VAL A 105 -16.45 18.83 -5.86
C VAL A 105 -17.59 17.81 -5.72
N ALA A 106 -18.80 18.21 -6.12
CA ALA A 106 -19.95 17.31 -6.18
C ALA A 106 -19.79 16.29 -7.31
N ARG A 107 -20.26 15.05 -7.08
CA ARG A 107 -20.20 13.97 -8.07
C ARG A 107 -20.84 14.37 -9.41
N ASP A 108 -21.98 15.07 -9.36
CA ASP A 108 -22.70 15.46 -10.56
C ASP A 108 -21.92 16.45 -11.42
N THR A 109 -21.14 17.35 -10.81
CA THR A 109 -20.27 18.28 -11.55
C THR A 109 -19.15 17.52 -12.28
N ILE A 110 -18.50 16.55 -11.63
CA ILE A 110 -17.49 15.69 -12.28
C ILE A 110 -18.11 14.89 -13.43
N MET A 111 -19.30 14.31 -13.20
CA MET A 111 -19.98 13.54 -14.24
C MET A 111 -20.43 14.40 -15.42
N LYS A 112 -20.82 15.66 -15.18
CA LYS A 112 -21.09 16.64 -16.24
C LYS A 112 -19.81 16.95 -17.04
N TYR A 113 -18.69 17.21 -16.35
CA TYR A 113 -17.40 17.42 -17.00
C TYR A 113 -17.02 16.22 -17.89
N PHE A 114 -17.08 14.98 -17.41
CA PHE A 114 -16.75 13.79 -18.23
C PHE A 114 -17.67 13.62 -19.45
N ARG A 115 -18.96 13.97 -19.35
CA ARG A 115 -19.86 13.89 -20.50
C ARG A 115 -19.54 14.91 -21.58
N ILE A 116 -19.03 16.08 -21.17
CA ILE A 116 -18.69 17.18 -22.08
C ILE A 116 -17.32 16.94 -22.73
N TYR A 117 -16.31 16.60 -21.92
CA TYR A 117 -14.91 16.60 -22.36
C TYR A 117 -14.29 15.21 -22.56
N GLU A 118 -14.85 14.16 -21.95
CA GLU A 118 -14.27 12.81 -21.98
C GLU A 118 -15.29 11.70 -22.36
N PRO A 119 -16.18 11.89 -23.37
CA PRO A 119 -17.26 10.94 -23.66
C PRO A 119 -16.74 9.57 -24.09
N ASP A 120 -15.58 9.50 -24.76
CA ASP A 120 -14.94 8.25 -25.18
C ASP A 120 -14.47 7.39 -24.01
N LEU A 121 -13.78 7.99 -23.03
CA LEU A 121 -13.30 7.29 -21.83
C LEU A 121 -14.44 6.73 -20.97
N VAL A 122 -15.64 7.31 -21.06
CA VAL A 122 -16.86 6.80 -20.40
C VAL A 122 -17.40 5.56 -21.13
N ARG A 123 -17.30 5.52 -22.47
CA ARG A 123 -17.75 4.39 -23.29
C ARG A 123 -16.87 3.16 -23.10
N GLU A 124 -15.55 3.34 -23.08
CA GLU A 124 -14.57 2.24 -22.98
C GLU A 124 -14.74 1.40 -21.70
N ARG A 125 -15.18 1.99 -20.58
CA ARG A 125 -15.32 1.31 -19.28
C ARG A 125 -16.49 0.34 -19.17
N ARG A 126 -17.38 0.27 -20.17
CA ARG A 126 -18.54 -0.64 -20.14
C ARG A 126 -18.19 -2.09 -20.49
N ARG A 127 -16.93 -2.39 -20.84
CA ARG A 127 -16.49 -3.75 -21.20
C ARG A 127 -15.61 -4.35 -20.10
N GLY A 128 -16.08 -5.44 -19.48
CA GLY A 128 -15.28 -6.29 -18.60
C GLY A 128 -16.11 -7.03 -17.53
N HIS A 129 -15.99 -8.36 -17.51
CA HIS A 129 -16.46 -9.20 -16.43
C HIS A 129 -15.24 -9.73 -15.66
N PHE A 130 -15.23 -9.59 -14.33
CA PHE A 130 -14.19 -10.16 -13.47
C PHE A 130 -14.63 -11.54 -12.94
N LYS A 131 -13.77 -12.56 -13.06
CA LYS A 131 -13.91 -13.80 -12.27
C LYS A 131 -13.58 -13.48 -10.81
N ARG A 132 -14.47 -13.86 -9.89
CA ARG A 132 -14.36 -13.55 -8.45
C ARG A 132 -13.82 -14.78 -7.72
N LYS A 133 -12.89 -14.57 -6.78
CA LYS A 133 -12.43 -15.58 -5.82
C LYS A 133 -12.75 -15.09 -4.41
N ALA A 134 -13.24 -15.97 -3.54
CA ALA A 134 -13.45 -15.66 -2.13
C ALA A 134 -12.11 -15.76 -1.38
N PHE A 135 -11.82 -14.79 -0.50
CA PHE A 135 -10.68 -14.81 0.41
C PHE A 135 -11.23 -14.73 1.84
N TRP A 136 -10.84 -15.66 2.71
CA TRP A 136 -11.36 -15.73 4.09
C TRP A 136 -10.25 -15.44 5.11
N SER A 137 -10.52 -14.46 5.98
CA SER A 137 -9.75 -14.08 7.16
C SER A 137 -10.75 -13.79 8.29
N ALA A 138 -10.39 -14.11 9.54
CA ALA A 138 -11.30 -14.04 10.67
C ALA A 138 -11.55 -12.60 11.14
N GLY A 139 -10.63 -11.67 10.86
CA GLY A 139 -10.70 -10.29 11.32
C GLY A 139 -9.47 -9.47 10.98
N ALA A 140 -9.40 -8.26 11.54
CA ALA A 140 -8.24 -7.40 11.42
C ALA A 140 -7.03 -8.03 12.09
N ASN A 141 -5.84 -7.86 11.50
CA ASN A 141 -4.56 -8.36 12.02
C ASN A 141 -4.48 -9.89 12.19
N ASP A 142 -5.42 -10.65 11.64
CA ASP A 142 -5.33 -12.11 11.57
C ASP A 142 -4.17 -12.53 10.66
N ILE A 143 -4.03 -11.86 9.51
CA ILE A 143 -2.96 -12.12 8.53
C ILE A 143 -2.48 -10.80 7.97
N TRP A 144 -1.17 -10.61 7.87
CA TRP A 144 -0.60 -9.66 6.91
C TRP A 144 0.04 -10.41 5.73
N ALA A 145 -0.44 -10.13 4.53
CA ALA A 145 0.05 -10.72 3.30
C ALA A 145 1.06 -9.78 2.63
N VAL A 146 2.18 -10.34 2.18
CA VAL A 146 3.28 -9.59 1.58
C VAL A 146 3.60 -10.14 0.19
N ASP A 147 4.10 -9.28 -0.69
CA ASP A 147 4.42 -9.63 -2.07
C ASP A 147 5.33 -8.60 -2.73
N GLN A 148 6.03 -9.01 -3.79
CA GLN A 148 6.94 -8.21 -4.61
C GLN A 148 6.41 -8.01 -6.04
N HIS A 149 6.93 -7.00 -6.76
CA HIS A 149 6.52 -6.74 -8.14
C HIS A 149 7.67 -6.18 -8.99
N ASP A 150 8.10 -6.94 -10.01
CA ASP A 150 9.34 -6.70 -10.76
C ASP A 150 9.19 -5.93 -12.08
N LYS A 151 7.98 -5.50 -12.47
CA LYS A 151 7.82 -4.89 -13.82
C LYS A 151 8.68 -3.65 -14.06
N TRP A 152 8.96 -2.87 -13.03
CA TRP A 152 9.83 -1.70 -13.13
C TRP A 152 11.31 -2.04 -12.91
N LYS A 153 11.62 -3.25 -12.42
CA LYS A 153 12.98 -3.68 -12.11
C LYS A 153 13.78 -3.84 -13.39
N TYR A 154 13.25 -4.61 -14.34
CA TYR A 154 13.93 -4.89 -15.61
C TYR A 154 14.00 -3.69 -16.56
N LYS A 155 13.10 -2.71 -16.40
CA LYS A 155 13.05 -1.52 -17.27
C LYS A 155 13.80 -0.32 -16.70
N PHE A 156 13.71 -0.09 -15.39
CA PHE A 156 14.17 1.14 -14.74
C PHE A 156 15.07 0.88 -13.53
N GLY A 157 15.37 -0.38 -13.19
CA GLY A 157 16.09 -0.72 -11.96
C GLY A 157 15.30 -0.44 -10.68
N LEU A 158 13.96 -0.39 -10.76
CA LEU A 158 13.07 -0.07 -9.64
C LEU A 158 12.22 -1.28 -9.24
N ALA A 159 12.46 -1.79 -8.04
CA ALA A 159 11.75 -2.91 -7.47
C ALA A 159 10.69 -2.46 -6.46
N LEU A 160 9.52 -3.07 -6.50
CA LEU A 160 8.40 -2.75 -5.59
C LEU A 160 8.10 -3.90 -4.64
N HIS A 161 7.69 -3.56 -3.42
CA HIS A 161 7.22 -4.52 -2.42
C HIS A 161 6.06 -3.94 -1.60
N THR A 162 5.09 -4.77 -1.22
CA THR A 162 3.90 -4.36 -0.47
C THR A 162 3.60 -5.29 0.69
N GLY A 163 2.96 -4.76 1.73
CA GLY A 163 2.37 -5.53 2.82
C GLY A 163 0.98 -5.02 3.13
N ILE A 164 0.01 -5.93 3.20
CA ILE A 164 -1.40 -5.57 3.33
C ILE A 164 -2.11 -6.43 4.40
N ASP A 165 -3.13 -5.85 5.03
CA ASP A 165 -4.15 -6.62 5.76
C ASP A 165 -5.27 -6.98 4.76
N PRO A 166 -5.43 -8.27 4.42
CA PRO A 166 -6.45 -8.70 3.48
C PRO A 166 -7.89 -8.45 3.92
N PHE A 167 -8.17 -8.57 5.22
CA PHE A 167 -9.52 -8.44 5.78
C PHE A 167 -10.02 -7.01 5.64
N LEU A 168 -9.16 -6.06 6.00
CA LEU A 168 -9.43 -4.63 5.94
C LEU A 168 -9.23 -4.04 4.53
N GLY A 169 -8.40 -4.70 3.71
CA GLY A 169 -7.88 -4.10 2.48
C GLY A 169 -7.03 -2.86 2.75
N LEU A 170 -6.33 -2.86 3.89
CA LEU A 170 -5.41 -1.83 4.37
C LEU A 170 -4.02 -2.13 3.82
N ILE A 171 -3.35 -1.12 3.27
CA ILE A 171 -1.95 -1.24 2.86
C ILE A 171 -1.08 -0.78 4.03
N HIS A 172 -0.38 -1.71 4.68
CA HIS A 172 0.54 -1.39 5.76
C HIS A 172 1.79 -0.69 5.24
N TRP A 173 2.38 -1.18 4.14
CA TRP A 173 3.46 -0.50 3.43
C TRP A 173 3.39 -0.77 1.93
N ILE A 174 3.94 0.18 1.17
CA ILE A 174 4.31 0.01 -0.23
C ILE A 174 5.66 0.70 -0.39
N ARG A 175 6.67 -0.06 -0.83
CA ARG A 175 8.06 0.38 -0.87
C ARG A 175 8.62 0.24 -2.27
N ILE A 176 9.42 1.22 -2.66
CA ILE A 176 10.23 1.19 -3.87
C ILE A 176 11.70 1.22 -3.48
N TRP A 177 12.50 0.40 -4.16
CA TRP A 177 13.94 0.32 -3.94
C TRP A 177 14.65 -0.17 -5.20
N TRP A 178 15.97 -0.27 -5.17
CA TRP A 178 16.76 -0.85 -6.27
C TRP A 178 16.87 -2.38 -6.22
N ASN A 179 16.39 -3.04 -5.15
CA ASN A 179 16.34 -4.50 -4.98
C ASN A 179 15.09 -4.89 -4.18
N ASN A 180 14.54 -6.08 -4.43
CA ASN A 180 13.46 -6.71 -3.66
C ASN A 180 13.69 -8.22 -3.39
N SER A 181 14.84 -8.74 -3.79
CA SER A 181 15.17 -10.16 -3.69
C SER A 181 15.94 -10.48 -2.40
N ASN A 182 16.44 -9.45 -1.70
CA ASN A 182 17.19 -9.61 -0.46
C ASN A 182 16.26 -9.73 0.77
N PRO A 183 16.32 -10.83 1.55
CA PRO A 183 15.40 -11.05 2.66
C PRO A 183 15.60 -10.10 3.85
N ARG A 184 16.77 -9.49 3.99
CA ARG A 184 17.03 -8.47 5.03
C ARG A 184 16.24 -7.20 4.75
N LEU A 185 16.19 -6.81 3.48
CA LEU A 185 15.45 -5.65 3.01
C LEU A 185 13.95 -5.86 3.19
N ILE A 186 13.44 -7.00 2.73
CA ILE A 186 12.01 -7.32 2.84
C ILE A 186 11.58 -7.40 4.31
N LEU A 187 12.39 -8.04 5.16
CA LEU A 187 12.15 -8.05 6.60
C LEU A 187 12.16 -6.64 7.21
N SER A 188 13.08 -5.75 6.81
CA SER A 188 13.16 -4.42 7.41
C SER A 188 11.88 -3.60 7.20
N TYR A 189 11.22 -3.73 6.05
CA TYR A 189 9.93 -3.08 5.80
C TYR A 189 8.86 -3.52 6.80
N TYR A 190 8.80 -4.82 7.08
CA TYR A 190 7.90 -5.37 8.08
C TYR A 190 8.26 -4.88 9.49
N LEU A 191 9.55 -4.95 9.87
CA LEU A 191 10.01 -4.53 11.19
C LEU A 191 9.75 -3.03 11.46
N ASN A 192 9.97 -2.16 10.47
CA ASN A 192 9.69 -0.74 10.62
C ASN A 192 8.20 -0.49 10.93
N VAL A 193 7.30 -1.19 10.24
CA VAL A 193 5.86 -1.04 10.44
C VAL A 193 5.40 -1.55 11.81
N ILE A 194 5.91 -2.68 12.28
CA ILE A 194 5.52 -3.18 13.61
C ILE A 194 6.09 -2.31 14.73
N GLU A 195 7.27 -1.69 14.54
CA GLU A 195 7.84 -0.72 15.48
C GLU A 195 6.97 0.54 15.54
N ASP A 196 6.60 1.09 14.38
CA ASP A 196 5.77 2.29 14.27
C ASP A 196 4.38 2.09 14.88
N LEU A 197 3.77 0.91 14.66
CA LEU A 197 2.43 0.60 15.14
C LEU A 197 2.42 0.03 16.57
N GLY A 198 3.55 -0.48 17.08
CA GLY A 198 3.65 -1.21 18.34
C GLY A 198 2.86 -2.53 18.36
N ILE A 199 2.48 -3.04 17.18
CA ILE A 199 1.69 -4.27 17.02
C ILE A 199 2.16 -5.11 15.85
N MET A 200 1.83 -6.40 15.87
CA MET A 200 2.06 -7.35 14.78
C MET A 200 0.82 -8.26 14.57
N PRO A 201 0.65 -8.88 13.39
CA PRO A 201 -0.45 -9.80 13.13
C PRO A 201 -0.29 -11.14 13.85
N LEU A 202 -1.32 -11.99 13.85
CA LEU A 202 -1.15 -13.39 14.25
C LEU A 202 -0.14 -14.07 13.32
N VAL A 203 -0.41 -14.08 12.02
CA VAL A 203 0.49 -14.74 11.05
C VAL A 203 0.83 -13.81 9.90
N THR A 204 1.96 -14.10 9.26
CA THR A 204 2.34 -13.48 7.99
C THR A 204 2.13 -14.48 6.85
N GLN A 205 1.97 -13.98 5.62
CA GLN A 205 1.72 -14.81 4.45
C GLN A 205 2.45 -14.27 3.23
N SER A 206 3.07 -15.13 2.44
CA SER A 206 3.65 -14.79 1.13
C SER A 206 3.68 -15.99 0.20
N ASP A 207 3.97 -15.77 -1.08
CA ASP A 207 4.37 -16.87 -1.96
C ASP A 207 5.73 -17.44 -1.52
N PRO A 208 6.02 -18.73 -1.81
CA PRO A 208 7.32 -19.33 -1.58
C PRO A 208 8.42 -18.55 -2.28
N GLY A 209 9.38 -18.07 -1.50
CA GLY A 209 10.48 -17.29 -2.04
C GLY A 209 11.54 -17.05 -0.97
N PRO A 210 12.83 -17.25 -1.29
CA PRO A 210 13.92 -17.03 -0.34
C PRO A 210 14.01 -15.57 0.15
N GLU A 211 13.51 -14.59 -0.61
CA GLU A 211 13.37 -13.20 -0.17
C GLU A 211 12.39 -13.02 1.01
N ASN A 212 11.41 -13.92 1.16
CA ASN A 212 10.42 -13.82 2.22
C ASN A 212 10.85 -14.57 3.51
N VAL A 213 11.95 -15.34 3.46
CA VAL A 213 12.43 -16.13 4.61
C VAL A 213 12.79 -15.24 5.80
N GLY A 214 13.27 -14.01 5.55
CA GLY A 214 13.51 -13.02 6.61
C GLY A 214 12.24 -12.74 7.42
N ILE A 215 11.11 -12.45 6.75
CA ILE A 215 9.81 -12.24 7.40
C ILE A 215 9.35 -13.50 8.11
N ALA A 216 9.44 -14.67 7.45
CA ALA A 216 9.01 -15.94 8.02
C ALA A 216 9.74 -16.27 9.33
N ASN A 217 11.07 -16.17 9.33
CA ASN A 217 11.92 -16.42 10.49
C ASN A 217 11.73 -15.37 11.58
N GLY A 218 11.73 -14.09 11.20
CA GLY A 218 11.64 -12.98 12.12
C GLY A 218 10.32 -12.96 12.87
N HIS A 219 9.20 -13.09 12.15
CA HIS A 219 7.87 -13.15 12.75
C HIS A 219 7.71 -14.35 13.67
N THR A 220 8.13 -15.53 13.21
CA THR A 220 8.04 -16.76 14.02
C THR A 220 8.81 -16.64 15.33
N GLN A 221 10.03 -16.09 15.31
CA GLN A 221 10.79 -15.89 16.55
C GLN A 221 10.17 -14.86 17.49
N MET A 222 9.68 -13.73 16.97
CA MET A 222 8.98 -12.75 17.82
C MET A 222 7.77 -13.37 18.52
N ARG A 223 7.02 -14.22 17.81
CA ARG A 223 5.91 -14.99 18.39
C ARG A 223 6.38 -15.99 19.44
N HIS A 224 7.45 -16.73 19.19
CA HIS A 224 8.02 -17.69 20.16
C HIS A 224 8.56 -17.01 21.42
N TYR A 225 9.13 -15.80 21.30
CA TYR A 225 9.60 -15.02 22.46
C TYR A 225 8.45 -14.60 23.38
N GLN A 226 7.27 -14.36 22.82
CA GLN A 226 6.10 -13.92 23.58
C GLN A 226 5.21 -15.08 24.06
N ASP A 227 5.23 -16.21 23.36
CA ASP A 227 4.39 -17.36 23.64
C ASP A 227 5.13 -18.68 23.45
N ALA A 228 5.52 -19.28 24.58
CA ALA A 228 6.24 -20.55 24.62
C ALA A 228 5.43 -21.73 24.07
N SER A 229 4.10 -21.64 23.98
CA SER A 229 3.26 -22.70 23.42
C SER A 229 3.40 -22.84 21.90
N LEU A 230 3.95 -21.82 21.24
CA LEU A 230 4.15 -21.78 19.78
C LEU A 230 5.49 -22.40 19.35
N VAL A 231 6.38 -22.71 20.29
CA VAL A 231 7.69 -23.29 19.99
C VAL A 231 7.53 -24.55 19.14
N GLY A 232 8.29 -24.64 18.05
CA GLY A 232 8.20 -25.74 17.09
C GLY A 232 7.10 -25.57 16.02
N THR A 233 6.37 -24.45 15.99
CA THR A 233 5.41 -24.12 14.92
C THR A 233 5.86 -22.90 14.13
N SER A 234 5.60 -22.91 12.83
CA SER A 234 5.76 -21.73 11.97
C SER A 234 4.60 -20.77 12.21
N GLN A 235 4.90 -19.47 12.29
CA GLN A 235 3.87 -18.41 12.32
C GLN A 235 3.80 -17.66 10.98
N HIS A 236 4.27 -18.30 9.92
CA HIS A 236 4.23 -17.81 8.56
C HIS A 236 3.59 -18.86 7.64
N ARG A 237 2.74 -18.40 6.72
CA ARG A 237 2.04 -19.23 5.74
C ARG A 237 2.61 -19.03 4.34
N TRP A 238 3.17 -20.09 3.78
CA TRP A 238 3.64 -20.15 2.40
C TRP A 238 2.49 -20.49 1.44
N MET A 239 2.21 -19.62 0.47
CA MET A 239 1.12 -19.78 -0.48
C MET A 239 1.58 -20.49 -1.75
N ARG A 240 1.48 -21.82 -1.77
CA ARG A 240 1.78 -22.60 -2.98
C ARG A 240 0.64 -22.44 -4.00
N GLU A 241 0.96 -22.37 -5.29
CA GLU A 241 0.01 -22.32 -6.44
C GLU A 241 -0.76 -20.99 -6.67
N LYS A 242 -0.09 -19.82 -6.59
CA LYS A 242 -0.68 -18.50 -6.93
C LYS A 242 -1.94 -18.18 -6.10
N LYS A 243 -1.85 -18.39 -4.79
CA LYS A 243 -2.95 -18.19 -3.83
C LYS A 243 -2.80 -16.92 -3.00
N ASN A 244 -1.71 -16.16 -3.16
CA ASN A 244 -1.52 -14.84 -2.57
C ASN A 244 -2.33 -13.74 -3.29
N VAL A 245 -3.64 -13.98 -3.47
CA VAL A 245 -4.53 -13.20 -4.34
C VAL A 245 -4.66 -11.74 -3.92
N MET A 246 -4.50 -11.44 -2.63
CA MET A 246 -4.81 -10.12 -2.09
C MET A 246 -3.72 -9.09 -2.43
N PRO A 247 -2.42 -9.38 -2.26
CA PRO A 247 -1.36 -8.55 -2.82
C PRO A 247 -1.42 -8.42 -4.35
N GLU A 248 -1.73 -9.50 -5.09
CA GLU A 248 -1.93 -9.43 -6.55
C GLU A 248 -3.05 -8.44 -6.94
N ILE A 249 -4.17 -8.43 -6.19
CA ILE A 249 -5.25 -7.45 -6.38
C ILE A 249 -4.72 -6.04 -6.09
N ALA A 250 -3.92 -5.84 -5.04
CA ALA A 250 -3.33 -4.55 -4.72
C ALA A 250 -2.42 -4.05 -5.86
N TRP A 251 -1.58 -4.91 -6.42
CA TRP A 251 -0.78 -4.60 -7.61
C TRP A 251 -1.62 -4.28 -8.83
N SER A 252 -2.71 -5.02 -9.06
CA SER A 252 -3.66 -4.74 -10.14
C SER A 252 -4.30 -3.36 -9.98
N GLN A 253 -4.61 -2.93 -8.74
CA GLN A 253 -5.10 -1.58 -8.49
C GLN A 253 -4.03 -0.53 -8.73
N LEU A 254 -2.79 -0.74 -8.26
CA LEU A 254 -1.67 0.17 -8.49
C LEU A 254 -1.42 0.37 -9.99
N ARG A 255 -1.36 -0.73 -10.76
CA ARG A 255 -1.18 -0.73 -12.22
C ARG A 255 -2.24 0.05 -12.98
N ARG A 256 -3.46 0.12 -12.44
CA ARG A 256 -4.57 0.84 -13.08
C ARG A 256 -4.63 2.32 -12.69
N ARG A 257 -4.16 2.66 -11.49
CA ARG A 257 -4.49 3.93 -10.81
C ARG A 257 -3.29 4.77 -10.43
N PHE A 258 -2.08 4.26 -10.57
CA PHE A 258 -0.85 4.95 -10.21
C PHE A 258 0.14 4.79 -11.37
N THR A 259 0.52 3.54 -11.64
CA THR A 259 1.59 3.17 -12.56
C THR A 259 1.60 3.89 -13.92
N PRO A 260 0.50 4.07 -14.68
CA PRO A 260 0.59 4.59 -16.05
C PRO A 260 1.16 6.01 -16.14
N GLY A 261 0.81 6.92 -15.22
CA GLY A 261 1.31 8.29 -15.26
C GLY A 261 2.79 8.38 -14.94
N PHE A 262 3.27 7.55 -14.00
CA PHE A 262 4.67 7.51 -13.61
C PHE A 262 5.52 6.74 -14.63
N GLU A 263 5.00 5.64 -15.22
CA GLU A 263 5.66 4.96 -16.34
C GLU A 263 5.90 5.92 -17.50
N ASN A 264 4.90 6.73 -17.89
CA ASN A 264 5.10 7.72 -18.95
C ASN A 264 6.25 8.68 -18.65
N ILE A 265 6.41 9.13 -17.40
CA ILE A 265 7.53 10.00 -17.01
C ILE A 265 8.85 9.24 -17.12
N LEU A 266 8.92 8.02 -16.59
CA LEU A 266 10.13 7.20 -16.61
C LEU A 266 10.55 6.81 -18.04
N GLU A 267 9.59 6.47 -18.90
CA GLU A 267 9.82 6.07 -20.28
C GLU A 267 10.40 7.20 -21.13
N VAL A 268 10.11 8.48 -20.83
CA VAL A 268 10.71 9.62 -21.54
C VAL A 268 12.23 9.60 -21.44
N GLY A 269 12.80 9.42 -20.24
CA GLY A 269 14.26 9.44 -20.08
C GLY A 269 14.95 8.26 -20.76
N VAL A 270 14.31 7.09 -20.82
CA VAL A 270 14.82 5.93 -21.57
C VAL A 270 14.72 6.17 -23.08
N PHE A 271 13.57 6.67 -23.56
CA PHE A 271 13.34 6.92 -24.99
C PHE A 271 14.26 8.00 -25.56
N GLU A 272 14.48 9.08 -24.81
CA GLU A 272 15.37 10.19 -25.20
C GLU A 272 16.86 9.85 -25.02
N GLY A 273 17.19 8.67 -24.51
CA GLY A 273 18.57 8.22 -24.28
C GLY A 273 19.29 8.99 -23.16
N TRP A 274 18.54 9.52 -22.19
CA TRP A 274 19.09 10.21 -21.01
C TRP A 274 19.51 9.24 -19.91
N TYR A 275 18.90 8.06 -19.90
CA TYR A 275 19.06 7.08 -18.84
C TYR A 275 19.17 5.66 -19.41
N ASP A 276 20.29 5.02 -19.10
CA ASP A 276 20.50 3.58 -19.26
C ASP A 276 20.76 2.93 -17.89
N PRO A 277 19.91 2.00 -17.41
CA PRO A 277 20.14 1.28 -16.16
C PRO A 277 21.43 0.45 -16.13
N GLY A 278 22.02 0.13 -17.29
CA GLY A 278 23.30 -0.55 -17.41
C GLY A 278 24.52 0.36 -17.24
N VAL A 279 24.34 1.68 -17.30
CA VAL A 279 25.43 2.65 -17.11
C VAL A 279 25.50 3.07 -15.64
N LEU A 280 26.65 2.80 -15.00
CA LEU A 280 26.84 2.94 -13.56
C LEU A 280 26.44 4.31 -13.00
N ILE A 281 27.03 5.39 -13.52
CA ILE A 281 26.75 6.74 -13.03
C ILE A 281 25.29 7.13 -13.27
N GLU A 282 24.72 6.74 -14.42
CA GLU A 282 23.32 7.02 -14.75
C GLU A 282 22.38 6.30 -13.78
N ALA A 283 22.63 5.02 -13.49
CA ALA A 283 21.87 4.24 -12.52
C ALA A 283 21.98 4.77 -11.10
N LEU A 284 23.16 5.19 -10.63
CA LEU A 284 23.33 5.73 -9.29
C LEU A 284 22.68 7.12 -9.12
N VAL A 285 22.84 8.03 -10.08
CA VAL A 285 22.15 9.33 -10.05
C VAL A 285 20.63 9.13 -10.14
N PHE A 286 20.17 8.21 -11.00
CA PHE A 286 18.75 7.89 -11.13
C PHE A 286 18.18 7.37 -9.81
N ARG A 287 18.84 6.42 -9.13
CA ARG A 287 18.42 5.93 -7.80
C ARG A 287 18.29 7.07 -6.80
N TRP A 288 19.30 7.92 -6.71
CA TRP A 288 19.35 9.02 -5.74
C TRP A 288 18.22 10.03 -5.95
N VAL A 289 17.91 10.37 -7.21
CA VAL A 289 16.85 11.33 -7.55
C VAL A 289 15.46 10.71 -7.47
N PHE A 290 15.25 9.55 -8.12
CA PHE A 290 13.91 9.02 -8.37
C PHE A 290 13.34 8.19 -7.21
N ILE A 291 14.15 7.40 -6.49
CA ILE A 291 13.62 6.53 -5.43
C ILE A 291 12.96 7.35 -4.31
N PRO A 292 13.58 8.41 -3.74
CA PRO A 292 12.95 9.21 -2.69
C PRO A 292 11.67 9.89 -3.15
N TRP A 293 11.67 10.46 -4.36
CA TRP A 293 10.49 11.12 -4.94
C TRP A 293 9.34 10.12 -5.18
N LEU A 294 9.61 9.01 -5.86
CA LEU A 294 8.60 7.98 -6.12
C LEU A 294 8.10 7.31 -4.83
N GLN A 295 8.95 7.15 -3.82
CA GLN A 295 8.53 6.67 -2.51
C GLN A 295 7.50 7.63 -1.87
N ALA A 296 7.75 8.95 -1.93
CA ALA A 296 6.79 9.94 -1.44
C ALA A 296 5.44 9.85 -2.18
N GLU A 297 5.46 9.70 -3.50
CA GLU A 297 4.25 9.52 -4.33
C GLU A 297 3.50 8.22 -3.99
N LEU A 298 4.22 7.13 -3.73
CA LEU A 298 3.65 5.87 -3.25
C LEU A 298 3.05 5.99 -1.84
N ASP A 299 3.65 6.78 -0.96
CA ASP A 299 3.12 7.07 0.37
C ASP A 299 1.82 7.88 0.29
N PHE A 300 1.74 8.87 -0.62
CA PHE A 300 0.49 9.57 -0.91
C PHE A 300 -0.57 8.64 -1.48
N TYR A 301 -0.20 7.74 -2.41
CA TYR A 301 -1.11 6.72 -2.94
C TYR A 301 -1.66 5.82 -1.82
N ARG A 302 -0.80 5.29 -0.96
CA ARG A 302 -1.19 4.48 0.21
C ARG A 302 -2.14 5.25 1.11
N ASN A 303 -1.80 6.48 1.47
CA ASN A 303 -2.62 7.32 2.33
C ASN A 303 -4.04 7.52 1.75
N ARG A 304 -4.13 7.85 0.46
CA ARG A 304 -5.39 7.99 -0.27
C ARG A 304 -6.20 6.70 -0.28
N VAL A 305 -5.55 5.56 -0.54
CA VAL A 305 -6.22 4.24 -0.61
C VAL A 305 -6.74 3.77 0.75
N ASN A 306 -6.00 4.04 1.82
CA ASN A 306 -6.36 3.66 3.19
C ASN A 306 -7.43 4.58 3.81
N ASN A 307 -7.51 5.84 3.38
CA ASN A 307 -8.54 6.79 3.82
C ASN A 307 -9.79 6.79 2.93
N THR A 308 -9.78 6.08 1.79
CA THR A 308 -10.94 5.97 0.91
C THR A 308 -11.79 4.75 1.26
N THR A 309 -13.09 4.97 1.50
CA THR A 309 -14.06 3.87 1.66
C THR A 309 -14.07 2.97 0.43
N LYS A 310 -13.88 1.66 0.62
CA LYS A 310 -14.01 0.71 -0.50
C LYS A 310 -15.46 0.67 -1.00
N ARG A 311 -15.67 0.33 -2.26
CA ARG A 311 -17.03 0.22 -2.81
C ARG A 311 -17.73 -0.94 -2.08
N HIS A 312 -18.93 -0.69 -1.54
CA HIS A 312 -19.78 -1.74 -1.01
C HIS A 312 -20.09 -2.75 -2.12
N ASP A 313 -19.83 -4.02 -1.84
CA ASP A 313 -20.18 -5.15 -2.68
C ASP A 313 -21.05 -6.09 -1.84
N ARG A 314 -22.28 -6.34 -2.31
CA ARG A 314 -23.26 -7.17 -1.59
C ARG A 314 -22.81 -8.63 -1.48
N ASN A 315 -21.88 -9.06 -2.33
CA ASN A 315 -21.38 -10.44 -2.36
C ASN A 315 -20.02 -10.58 -1.65
N LYS A 316 -19.55 -9.52 -0.98
CA LYS A 316 -18.28 -9.53 -0.23
C LYS A 316 -18.58 -9.66 1.25
N ILE A 317 -18.03 -10.70 1.87
CA ILE A 317 -18.16 -10.99 3.31
C ILE A 317 -17.35 -9.98 4.16
N LEU A 318 -16.30 -9.38 3.58
CA LEU A 318 -15.42 -8.41 4.26
C LEU A 318 -16.14 -7.08 4.59
N PRO A 319 -15.78 -6.43 5.71
CA PRO A 319 -16.49 -5.26 6.21
C PRO A 319 -16.45 -4.07 5.24
N SER A 320 -17.53 -3.29 5.26
CA SER A 320 -17.64 -2.05 4.49
C SER A 320 -17.23 -0.86 5.34
N GLY A 321 -16.15 -0.18 4.95
CA GLY A 321 -15.66 0.97 5.70
C GLY A 321 -14.44 1.61 5.07
N VAL A 322 -13.91 2.62 5.77
CA VAL A 322 -12.59 3.18 5.49
C VAL A 322 -11.56 2.27 6.16
N PRO A 323 -10.60 1.69 5.43
CA PRO A 323 -9.64 0.74 5.98
C PRO A 323 -8.96 1.21 7.26
N ILE A 324 -8.46 2.45 7.30
CA ILE A 324 -7.76 2.96 8.48
C ILE A 324 -8.67 3.12 9.70
N ASP A 325 -9.93 3.53 9.52
CA ASP A 325 -10.88 3.60 10.64
C ASP A 325 -11.22 2.23 11.19
N MET A 326 -11.42 1.24 10.32
CA MET A 326 -11.71 -0.13 10.72
C MET A 326 -10.52 -0.76 11.45
N PHE A 327 -9.30 -0.34 11.10
CA PHE A 327 -8.07 -0.75 11.78
C PHE A 327 -7.93 -0.12 13.17
N GLU A 328 -8.22 1.17 13.30
CA GLU A 328 -8.06 1.91 14.56
C GLU A 328 -9.21 1.67 15.56
N HIS A 329 -10.42 1.46 15.05
CA HIS A 329 -11.66 1.32 15.82
C HIS A 329 -12.48 0.10 15.36
N PRO A 330 -11.93 -1.12 15.38
CA PRO A 330 -12.58 -2.32 14.87
C PRO A 330 -13.95 -2.59 15.54
N GLU A 331 -14.11 -2.22 16.81
CA GLU A 331 -15.35 -2.34 17.58
C GLU A 331 -16.52 -1.54 16.98
N ASP A 332 -16.24 -0.42 16.32
CA ASP A 332 -17.26 0.41 15.67
C ASP A 332 -17.90 -0.28 14.45
N TYR A 333 -17.23 -1.31 13.94
CA TYR A 333 -17.61 -2.06 12.75
C TYR A 333 -17.93 -3.52 13.07
N GLY A 334 -17.95 -3.92 14.35
CA GLY A 334 -18.16 -5.30 14.77
C GLY A 334 -17.06 -6.25 14.30
N ILE A 335 -15.84 -5.74 14.10
CA ILE A 335 -14.69 -6.49 13.61
C ILE A 335 -13.94 -7.10 14.79
N LEU A 336 -13.56 -8.37 14.68
CA LEU A 336 -12.59 -8.98 15.59
C LEU A 336 -11.18 -8.49 15.24
N ASP A 337 -10.41 -8.11 16.25
CA ASP A 337 -9.04 -7.63 16.09
C ASP A 337 -8.09 -8.60 16.77
N PHE A 338 -7.20 -9.18 15.99
CA PHE A 338 -6.25 -10.19 16.41
C PHE A 338 -4.82 -9.63 16.57
N LYS A 339 -4.68 -8.30 16.68
CA LYS A 339 -3.38 -7.68 16.90
C LYS A 339 -2.69 -8.23 18.15
N ILE A 340 -1.39 -8.48 18.01
CA ILE A 340 -0.52 -8.82 19.12
C ILE A 340 0.34 -7.60 19.40
N LYS A 341 0.44 -7.20 20.67
CA LYS A 341 1.35 -6.13 21.07
C LYS A 341 2.79 -6.57 20.80
N ALA A 342 3.51 -5.84 19.97
CA ALA A 342 4.90 -6.15 19.68
C ALA A 342 5.77 -5.88 20.92
N ASP A 343 6.66 -6.82 21.27
CA ASP A 343 7.67 -6.62 22.30
C ASP A 343 8.88 -5.91 21.66
N PRO A 344 9.20 -4.66 22.06
CA PRO A 344 10.31 -3.92 21.46
C PRO A 344 11.65 -4.65 21.56
N GLU A 345 11.86 -5.46 22.61
CA GLU A 345 13.10 -6.22 22.77
C GLU A 345 13.17 -7.38 21.77
N GLY A 346 12.09 -8.14 21.60
CA GLY A 346 11.98 -9.18 20.58
C GLY A 346 12.21 -8.64 19.16
N VAL A 347 11.63 -7.48 18.85
CA VAL A 347 11.82 -6.80 17.56
C VAL A 347 13.29 -6.43 17.35
N ARG A 348 13.93 -5.80 18.35
CA ARG A 348 15.35 -5.43 18.31
C ARG A 348 16.26 -6.65 18.11
N LYS A 349 16.00 -7.75 18.81
CA LYS A 349 16.76 -9.01 18.65
C LYS A 349 16.68 -9.54 17.23
N VAL A 350 15.46 -9.64 16.67
CA VAL A 350 15.24 -10.10 15.30
C VAL A 350 15.91 -9.17 14.28
N ARG A 351 15.80 -7.85 14.47
CA ARG A 351 16.48 -6.86 13.63
C ARG A 351 17.99 -7.07 13.63
N ASN A 352 18.61 -7.25 14.80
CA ASN A 352 20.06 -7.48 14.90
C ASN A 352 20.52 -8.80 14.24
N ILE A 353 19.70 -9.85 14.28
CA ILE A 353 20.04 -11.14 13.68
C ILE A 353 19.89 -11.11 12.15
N TYR A 354 18.80 -10.56 11.64
CA TYR A 354 18.40 -10.72 10.24
C TYR A 354 18.42 -9.45 9.40
N ALA A 355 18.33 -8.26 9.99
CA ALA A 355 18.22 -6.99 9.27
C ALA A 355 19.01 -5.87 9.96
N SER A 356 20.30 -6.11 10.19
CA SER A 356 21.20 -5.15 10.85
C SER A 356 21.24 -3.82 10.07
N PRO A 357 20.96 -2.66 10.69
CA PRO A 357 20.88 -1.38 9.99
C PRO A 357 22.15 -0.96 9.24
N GLN A 358 23.30 -1.57 9.55
CA GLN A 358 24.58 -1.27 8.91
C GLN A 358 24.78 -2.03 7.58
N HIS A 359 23.83 -2.88 7.17
CA HIS A 359 23.96 -3.66 5.95
C HIS A 359 23.90 -2.79 4.68
N GLU A 360 24.73 -3.10 3.68
CA GLU A 360 24.86 -2.34 2.44
C GLU A 360 23.56 -2.25 1.62
N ILE A 361 22.69 -3.27 1.73
CA ILE A 361 21.37 -3.29 1.08
C ILE A 361 20.47 -2.10 1.44
N PHE A 362 20.72 -1.46 2.59
CA PHE A 362 19.98 -0.29 3.07
C PHE A 362 20.54 1.04 2.54
N GLN A 363 21.68 1.02 1.85
CA GLN A 363 22.28 2.20 1.24
C GLN A 363 21.59 2.48 -0.10
N LEU A 364 21.09 3.69 -0.30
CA LEU A 364 20.45 4.09 -1.56
C LEU A 364 21.46 4.08 -2.72
N VAL A 365 22.65 4.58 -2.42
CA VAL A 365 23.85 4.61 -3.26
C VAL A 365 25.07 4.40 -2.34
N PRO A 366 26.24 4.03 -2.88
CA PRO A 366 27.46 3.88 -2.08
C PRO A 366 27.77 5.14 -1.24
N PRO A 367 28.30 5.03 -0.01
CA PRO A 367 28.51 6.19 0.87
C PRO A 367 29.45 7.24 0.29
N ASP A 368 30.50 6.81 -0.41
CA ASP A 368 31.44 7.72 -1.08
C ASP A 368 30.74 8.46 -2.25
N PHE A 369 29.80 7.81 -2.93
CA PHE A 369 28.99 8.44 -3.98
C PHE A 369 27.99 9.44 -3.39
N GLU A 370 27.34 9.11 -2.26
CA GLU A 370 26.40 9.97 -1.54
C GLU A 370 27.01 11.34 -1.19
N VAL A 371 28.26 11.35 -0.74
CA VAL A 371 28.99 12.59 -0.42
C VAL A 371 29.13 13.45 -1.68
N ILE A 372 29.60 12.84 -2.78
CA ILE A 372 29.84 13.57 -4.03
C ILE A 372 28.53 14.10 -4.62
N ILE A 373 27.50 13.26 -4.73
CA ILE A 373 26.22 13.69 -5.33
C ILE A 373 25.54 14.77 -4.47
N SER A 374 25.67 14.72 -3.14
CA SER A 374 25.13 15.74 -2.24
C SER A 374 25.80 17.10 -2.44
N ASP A 375 27.12 17.12 -2.61
CA ASP A 375 27.87 18.35 -2.92
C ASP A 375 27.45 18.92 -4.28
N LEU A 376 27.39 18.07 -5.31
CA LEU A 376 26.95 18.46 -6.65
C LEU A 376 25.50 18.96 -6.67
N TYR A 377 24.62 18.33 -5.88
CA TYR A 377 23.23 18.75 -5.72
C TYR A 377 23.11 20.12 -5.03
N THR A 378 23.99 20.39 -4.06
CA THR A 378 24.09 21.71 -3.43
C THR A 378 24.57 22.77 -4.41
N GLU A 379 25.53 22.44 -5.28
CA GLU A 379 26.02 23.37 -6.31
C GLU A 379 24.97 23.78 -7.34
N ILE A 380 24.03 22.89 -7.68
CA ILE A 380 22.90 23.21 -8.59
C ILE A 380 21.74 23.91 -7.85
N GLY A 381 21.92 24.25 -6.58
CA GLY A 381 20.95 25.02 -5.78
C GLY A 381 19.89 24.18 -5.06
N SER A 382 20.10 22.87 -4.93
CA SER A 382 19.18 21.94 -4.26
C SER A 382 17.72 22.04 -4.72
N PRO A 383 17.45 21.99 -6.04
CA PRO A 383 16.11 22.15 -6.60
C PRO A 383 15.16 21.05 -6.15
N ALA A 384 13.92 21.39 -5.76
CA ALA A 384 12.93 20.40 -5.39
C ALA A 384 12.70 19.37 -6.51
N VAL A 385 12.72 18.08 -6.15
CA VAL A 385 12.49 16.97 -7.08
C VAL A 385 11.01 16.60 -7.06
N ASP A 386 10.34 16.82 -8.18
CA ASP A 386 8.96 16.43 -8.41
C ASP A 386 8.77 15.90 -9.84
N ARG A 387 7.52 15.59 -10.20
CA ARG A 387 7.15 15.04 -11.51
C ARG A 387 7.56 15.88 -12.72
N ASN A 388 7.72 17.19 -12.55
CA ASN A 388 8.09 18.11 -13.62
C ASN A 388 9.59 18.41 -13.64
N SER A 389 10.26 18.32 -12.49
CA SER A 389 11.68 18.65 -12.36
C SER A 389 12.61 17.45 -12.30
N CYS A 390 12.12 16.23 -12.04
CA CYS A 390 12.95 15.04 -11.80
C CYS A 390 14.01 14.81 -12.87
N TRP A 391 13.65 14.85 -14.16
CA TRP A 391 14.59 14.71 -15.26
C TRP A 391 15.54 15.90 -15.41
N GLU A 392 15.06 17.12 -15.16
CA GLU A 392 15.91 18.31 -15.20
C GLU A 392 17.02 18.23 -14.13
N VAL A 393 16.65 17.91 -12.89
CA VAL A 393 17.59 17.71 -11.79
C VAL A 393 18.57 16.58 -12.10
N TYR A 394 18.06 15.44 -12.59
CA TYR A 394 18.88 14.31 -13.01
C TYR A 394 19.90 14.72 -14.08
N LEU A 395 19.48 15.40 -15.15
CA LEU A 395 20.36 15.82 -16.24
C LEU A 395 21.41 16.82 -15.79
N GLN A 396 21.06 17.75 -14.89
CA GLN A 396 22.02 18.69 -14.30
C GLN A 396 23.09 17.95 -13.48
N LEU A 397 22.70 16.96 -12.67
CA LEU A 397 23.63 16.13 -11.91
C LEU A 397 24.52 15.29 -12.83
N ILE A 398 23.96 14.68 -13.88
CA ILE A 398 24.74 13.95 -14.89
C ILE A 398 25.77 14.85 -15.56
N ALA A 399 25.40 16.08 -15.91
CA ALA A 399 26.33 17.05 -16.50
C ALA A 399 27.47 17.40 -15.54
N LYS A 400 27.18 17.54 -14.24
CA LYS A 400 28.19 17.77 -13.18
C LYS A 400 29.14 16.58 -13.04
N PHE A 401 28.63 15.35 -12.99
CA PHE A 401 29.48 14.15 -12.95
C PHE A 401 30.36 14.02 -14.19
N LYS A 402 29.81 14.26 -15.40
CA LYS A 402 30.59 14.26 -16.65
C LYS A 402 31.68 15.34 -16.67
N ALA A 403 31.48 16.47 -15.99
CA ALA A 403 32.50 17.50 -15.85
C ALA A 403 33.58 17.11 -14.83
N LEU A 404 33.18 16.49 -13.72
CA LEU A 404 34.10 16.00 -12.69
C LEU A 404 35.03 14.91 -13.23
N ASP A 405 34.48 13.95 -13.98
CA ASP A 405 35.22 12.85 -14.58
C ASP A 405 36.31 13.34 -15.55
N LYS A 406 35.97 14.34 -16.37
CA LYS A 406 36.93 15.01 -17.27
C LYS A 406 38.05 15.74 -16.54
N LEU A 407 37.79 16.22 -15.32
CA LEU A 407 38.73 17.08 -14.58
C LEU A 407 39.67 16.29 -13.68
N HIS A 408 39.21 15.16 -13.13
CA HIS A 408 39.90 14.51 -12.01
C HIS A 408 40.23 13.03 -12.20
N SER A 409 39.73 12.34 -13.24
CA SER A 409 39.84 10.88 -13.41
C SER A 409 39.51 10.14 -12.11
N VAL A 410 38.27 9.69 -11.94
CA VAL A 410 37.88 8.95 -10.73
C VAL A 410 38.85 7.79 -10.49
N ASP A 411 39.35 7.64 -9.26
CA ASP A 411 40.25 6.55 -8.89
C ASP A 411 39.60 5.21 -9.27
N GLN A 412 40.31 4.38 -10.01
CA GLN A 412 39.82 3.10 -10.50
C GLN A 412 39.28 2.20 -9.37
N THR A 413 39.85 2.30 -8.16
CA THR A 413 39.38 1.56 -6.98
C THR A 413 38.04 2.08 -6.44
N VAL A 414 37.71 3.35 -6.66
CA VAL A 414 36.39 3.92 -6.31
C VAL A 414 35.37 3.49 -7.35
N ASP A 415 35.73 3.56 -8.63
CA ASP A 415 34.87 3.16 -9.74
C ASP A 415 34.54 1.67 -9.68
N ASP A 416 35.53 0.81 -9.40
CA ASP A 416 35.34 -0.63 -9.18
C ASP A 416 34.40 -0.91 -7.99
N ARG A 417 34.51 -0.13 -6.89
CA ARG A 417 33.62 -0.28 -5.72
C ARG A 417 32.19 0.12 -6.04
N TRP A 418 31.98 1.19 -6.81
CA TRP A 418 30.66 1.60 -7.26
C TRP A 418 30.07 0.58 -8.24
N GLY A 419 30.88 0.10 -9.19
CA GLY A 419 30.51 -0.96 -10.14
C GLY A 419 30.10 -2.24 -9.43
N TYR A 420 30.84 -2.65 -8.41
CA TYR A 420 30.49 -3.80 -7.56
C TYR A 420 29.16 -3.61 -6.84
N ALA A 421 28.93 -2.44 -6.24
CA ALA A 421 27.65 -2.14 -5.58
C ALA A 421 26.47 -2.14 -6.55
N LEU A 422 26.69 -1.70 -7.79
CA LEU A 422 25.67 -1.72 -8.83
C LEU A 422 25.40 -3.13 -9.36
N SER A 423 26.44 -3.95 -9.58
CA SER A 423 26.26 -5.33 -10.03
C SER A 423 25.46 -6.13 -9.03
N HIS A 424 25.71 -5.93 -7.73
CA HIS A 424 24.90 -6.51 -6.65
C HIS A 424 23.44 -6.03 -6.73
N ALA A 425 23.22 -4.77 -7.07
CA ALA A 425 21.87 -4.27 -7.23
C ALA A 425 21.14 -4.78 -8.49
N ALA A 426 21.87 -5.05 -9.57
CA ALA A 426 21.34 -5.50 -10.86
C ALA A 426 21.14 -7.02 -10.93
N GLU A 427 22.07 -7.79 -10.38
CA GLU A 427 21.91 -9.22 -10.13
C GLU A 427 20.90 -9.41 -8.99
N GLU A 428 20.25 -10.57 -8.90
CA GLU A 428 19.39 -10.91 -7.75
C GLU A 428 20.23 -11.13 -6.47
N TYR A 429 21.15 -10.22 -6.16
CA TYR A 429 21.96 -10.30 -4.96
C TYR A 429 21.04 -10.44 -3.77
N ARG A 430 21.25 -11.56 -3.09
CA ARG A 430 20.41 -12.06 -2.03
C ARG A 430 21.35 -12.64 -1.00
N ASP A 431 21.29 -12.09 0.19
CA ASP A 431 21.86 -12.79 1.34
C ASP A 431 21.08 -14.07 1.59
N GLU A 432 21.80 -15.17 1.79
CA GLU A 432 21.19 -16.42 2.20
C GLU A 432 20.84 -16.35 3.69
N ILE A 433 19.53 -16.29 3.97
CA ILE A 433 19.00 -16.55 5.31
C ILE A 433 18.41 -17.96 5.28
N ALA A 434 19.01 -18.88 6.05
CA ALA A 434 18.48 -20.23 6.19
C ALA A 434 17.11 -20.19 6.90
N PRO A 435 16.09 -20.92 6.41
CA PRO A 435 14.84 -21.10 7.12
C PRO A 435 15.07 -21.72 8.50
N LEU A 436 14.25 -21.35 9.49
CA LEU A 436 14.28 -21.99 10.80
C LEU A 436 13.99 -23.50 10.67
N PRO A 437 14.85 -24.38 11.23
CA PRO A 437 14.70 -25.82 11.05
C PRO A 437 13.57 -26.40 11.91
N ASN A 438 13.01 -27.52 11.49
CA ASN A 438 12.11 -28.38 12.27
C ASN A 438 10.81 -27.70 12.76
N LEU A 439 10.29 -26.72 12.01
CA LEU A 439 9.00 -26.11 12.30
C LEU A 439 7.84 -26.86 11.64
N LYS A 440 6.77 -27.11 12.40
CA LYS A 440 5.49 -27.56 11.87
C LYS A 440 4.78 -26.40 11.18
N GLU A 441 4.39 -26.57 9.92
CA GLU A 441 3.59 -25.57 9.19
C GLU A 441 2.17 -25.42 9.81
N LEU A 442 1.54 -24.27 9.60
CA LEU A 442 0.16 -24.00 10.00
C LEU A 442 -0.82 -24.94 9.27
N HIS A 443 -1.97 -25.24 9.87
CA HIS A 443 -2.97 -26.12 9.27
C HIS A 443 -3.42 -25.61 7.89
N GLY A 444 -3.48 -26.50 6.89
CA GLY A 444 -3.77 -26.17 5.48
C GLY A 444 -2.56 -26.05 4.54
N GLY A 445 -1.41 -26.67 4.88
CA GLY A 445 -0.20 -26.78 4.03
C GLY A 445 -0.41 -27.59 2.72
N ASP A 446 0.30 -28.71 2.52
CA ASP A 446 0.44 -29.46 1.25
C ASP A 446 -0.83 -30.10 0.63
N GLY A 447 -2.02 -29.76 1.10
CA GLY A 447 -3.28 -30.28 0.55
C GLY A 447 -4.44 -29.34 0.84
N ILE A 448 -4.87 -28.58 -0.16
CA ILE A 448 -6.09 -27.79 -0.11
C ILE A 448 -7.25 -28.68 -0.56
N ILE A 449 -8.11 -29.07 0.37
CA ILE A 449 -9.39 -29.73 0.08
C ILE A 449 -10.51 -28.77 0.49
N GLY A 450 -11.23 -28.22 -0.49
CA GLY A 450 -12.44 -27.38 -0.28
C GLY A 450 -12.44 -26.05 -1.05
N GLN A 451 -13.62 -25.48 -1.29
CA GLN A 451 -13.81 -24.24 -2.06
C GLN A 451 -13.62 -22.94 -1.25
N ASN A 452 -13.67 -22.99 0.09
CA ASN A 452 -13.57 -21.84 1.01
C ASN A 452 -12.75 -22.20 2.25
N VAL A 453 -11.41 -22.13 2.17
CA VAL A 453 -10.51 -22.51 3.28
C VAL A 453 -10.05 -21.27 4.06
N TYR A 454 -9.99 -21.39 5.38
CA TYR A 454 -9.44 -20.35 6.26
C TYR A 454 -7.94 -20.18 6.09
N MET A 455 -7.53 -18.94 5.88
CA MET A 455 -6.13 -18.61 5.64
C MET A 455 -5.42 -17.98 6.84
N GLY A 456 -6.13 -17.79 7.96
CA GLY A 456 -5.62 -17.05 9.12
C GLY A 456 -4.83 -17.84 10.14
N GLY A 457 -4.49 -17.16 11.23
CA GLY A 457 -3.66 -17.67 12.32
C GLY A 457 -4.45 -18.12 13.54
N VAL A 458 -5.77 -17.90 13.58
CA VAL A 458 -6.62 -18.31 14.71
C VAL A 458 -6.49 -19.81 14.94
N ASN A 459 -6.28 -20.19 16.21
CA ASN A 459 -6.05 -21.56 16.64
C ASN A 459 -4.94 -22.26 15.82
N ASN A 460 -3.80 -21.59 15.58
CA ASN A 460 -2.69 -22.13 14.78
C ASN A 460 -3.09 -22.58 13.35
N GLY A 461 -4.06 -21.88 12.77
CA GLY A 461 -4.58 -22.15 11.43
C GLY A 461 -5.83 -23.04 11.40
N ASP A 462 -6.31 -23.52 12.55
CA ASP A 462 -7.52 -24.35 12.66
C ASP A 462 -8.83 -23.55 12.59
N GLY A 463 -8.77 -22.22 12.64
CA GLY A 463 -9.94 -21.35 12.53
C GLY A 463 -10.74 -21.21 13.82
N LEU A 464 -11.90 -20.57 13.71
CA LEU A 464 -12.80 -20.36 14.85
C LEU A 464 -13.44 -21.72 15.22
N GLY A 465 -13.50 -22.09 16.50
CA GLY A 465 -13.99 -23.41 16.93
C GLY A 465 -15.43 -23.75 16.48
N PRO A 466 -15.87 -25.01 16.58
CA PRO A 466 -17.17 -25.49 16.05
C PRO A 466 -18.38 -24.68 16.52
N GLU A 467 -18.38 -24.23 17.77
CA GLU A 467 -19.44 -23.39 18.36
C GLU A 467 -19.52 -22.00 17.69
N HIS A 468 -18.38 -21.47 17.25
CA HIS A 468 -18.31 -20.15 16.64
C HIS A 468 -18.69 -20.19 15.15
N HIS A 469 -18.35 -21.28 14.45
CA HIS A 469 -18.91 -21.59 13.12
C HIS A 469 -20.44 -21.73 13.16
N ALA A 470 -20.98 -22.42 14.18
CA ALA A 470 -22.43 -22.53 14.36
C ALA A 470 -23.09 -21.15 14.58
N ARG A 471 -22.43 -20.25 15.32
CA ARG A 471 -22.92 -18.89 15.56
C ARG A 471 -22.83 -17.99 14.31
N LEU A 472 -21.75 -18.10 13.53
CA LEU A 472 -21.59 -17.37 12.27
C LEU A 472 -22.58 -17.85 11.20
N ASN A 473 -22.79 -19.16 11.09
CA ASN A 473 -23.81 -19.74 10.21
C ASN A 473 -25.21 -19.32 10.65
N ALA A 474 -25.52 -19.31 11.94
CA ALA A 474 -26.81 -18.80 12.44
C ALA A 474 -27.05 -17.32 12.08
N ILE A 475 -26.00 -16.48 12.12
CA ILE A 475 -26.09 -15.06 11.69
C ILE A 475 -26.27 -14.93 10.17
N LEU A 476 -25.64 -15.80 9.38
CA LEU A 476 -25.81 -15.84 7.93
C LEU A 476 -27.21 -16.34 7.54
N ASP A 477 -27.74 -17.33 8.26
CA ASP A 477 -29.09 -17.88 8.08
C ASP A 477 -30.18 -16.88 8.52
N GLU A 478 -29.91 -16.00 9.49
CA GLU A 478 -30.80 -14.89 9.86
C GLU A 478 -30.86 -13.76 8.81
N ILE A 479 -29.88 -13.69 7.90
CA ILE A 479 -29.77 -12.64 6.88
C ILE A 479 -30.29 -13.10 5.50
N GLU A 480 -30.56 -14.40 5.30
CA GLU A 480 -31.19 -14.88 4.06
C GLU A 480 -32.71 -14.58 4.05
N PRO A 481 -33.21 -13.74 3.11
CA PRO A 481 -34.63 -13.73 2.83
C PRO A 481 -35.00 -15.06 2.18
N ASN A 482 -35.91 -15.79 2.84
CA ASN A 482 -36.50 -17.05 2.41
C ASN A 482 -37.11 -16.90 0.99
N PHE A 483 -36.37 -17.29 -0.04
CA PHE A 483 -36.91 -17.47 -1.38
C PHE A 483 -37.09 -18.97 -1.61
N GLY A 484 -38.35 -19.35 -1.83
CA GLY A 484 -38.78 -20.73 -2.06
C GLY A 484 -38.14 -21.36 -3.29
N PRO A 485 -38.30 -22.69 -3.44
CA PRO A 485 -37.54 -23.47 -4.40
C PRO A 485 -38.09 -23.22 -5.79
N ASP A 486 -37.28 -22.68 -6.70
CA ASP A 486 -37.47 -23.01 -8.10
C ASP A 486 -36.16 -23.02 -8.91
N GLU A 487 -36.04 -24.12 -9.64
CA GLU A 487 -35.18 -24.41 -10.80
C GLU A 487 -33.65 -24.41 -10.63
N SER A 488 -33.19 -25.58 -10.19
CA SER A 488 -31.93 -26.19 -10.59
C SER A 488 -31.78 -26.24 -12.13
N GLN A 489 -30.70 -25.68 -12.68
CA GLN A 489 -30.11 -26.17 -13.92
C GLN A 489 -28.57 -26.28 -13.83
N ALA A 490 -28.15 -27.54 -13.69
CA ALA A 490 -26.93 -28.19 -14.16
C ALA A 490 -25.65 -27.34 -14.35
N VAL A 491 -24.71 -27.49 -13.41
CA VAL A 491 -23.28 -27.21 -13.63
C VAL A 491 -22.61 -28.50 -14.12
N GLY A 492 -22.22 -28.51 -15.40
CA GLY A 492 -21.31 -29.51 -15.96
C GLY A 492 -19.84 -29.19 -15.63
N PRO A 493 -18.94 -30.18 -15.69
CA PRO A 493 -17.60 -30.11 -15.10
C PRO A 493 -16.60 -29.33 -15.95
N ASP A 494 -15.63 -28.74 -15.25
CA ASP A 494 -14.28 -28.39 -15.69
C ASP A 494 -14.11 -27.74 -17.07
N LEU A 495 -13.99 -26.41 -17.06
CA LEU A 495 -13.30 -25.66 -18.09
C LEU A 495 -12.20 -24.81 -17.43
N TYR A 496 -11.02 -25.43 -17.32
CA TYR A 496 -9.77 -24.77 -16.98
C TYR A 496 -9.51 -23.63 -17.96
N ALA A 497 -9.49 -22.39 -17.47
CA ALA A 497 -8.97 -21.27 -18.25
C ALA A 497 -7.48 -21.17 -17.97
N TRP A 498 -6.69 -21.63 -18.94
CA TRP A 498 -5.28 -21.27 -19.05
C TRP A 498 -5.17 -19.76 -19.21
N PHE A 499 -4.43 -19.10 -18.33
CA PHE A 499 -3.87 -17.79 -18.63
C PHE A 499 -2.65 -18.09 -19.50
N SER A 500 -2.73 -17.81 -20.80
CA SER A 500 -1.55 -17.84 -21.65
C SER A 500 -0.68 -16.65 -21.29
N ASP A 501 0.57 -16.95 -20.93
CA ASP A 501 1.71 -16.03 -20.99
C ASP A 501 2.08 -15.78 -22.47
N GLU A 502 1.11 -15.37 -23.31
CA GLU A 502 1.35 -15.02 -24.71
C GLU A 502 1.71 -13.54 -24.83
N GLU A 503 2.88 -13.19 -24.31
CA GLU A 503 3.72 -12.12 -24.89
C GLU A 503 5.23 -12.48 -24.82
N ASP A 504 5.57 -13.71 -24.42
CA ASP A 504 6.95 -14.25 -24.38
C ASP A 504 7.38 -14.95 -25.70
N SER A 505 6.68 -14.72 -26.81
CA SER A 505 7.09 -15.28 -28.11
C SER A 505 7.04 -14.24 -29.23
N ARG A 506 7.97 -13.28 -29.19
CA ARG A 506 8.58 -12.71 -30.41
C ARG A 506 10.08 -12.56 -30.20
N GLU A 507 10.77 -13.69 -30.20
CA GLU A 507 12.16 -13.75 -30.64
C GLU A 507 12.24 -13.31 -32.11
N ASN A 508 13.30 -12.56 -32.41
CA ASN A 508 14.04 -12.50 -33.67
C ASN A 508 13.24 -12.31 -34.97
N ASP A 509 13.22 -11.06 -35.46
CA ASP A 509 13.61 -10.78 -36.84
C ASP A 509 13.91 -9.28 -37.03
N TRP A 510 15.20 -8.99 -37.23
CA TRP A 510 15.87 -7.76 -37.71
C TRP A 510 15.99 -6.54 -36.79
#